data_AF-A0A954P5P3-F1
#
_entry.id   AF-A0A954P5P3-F1
#
_cell.length_a   1.000
_cell.length_b   1.000
_cell.length_c   1.000
_cell.angle_alpha   90.00
_cell.angle_beta   90.00
_cell.angle_gamma   90.00
#
_symmetry.space_group_name_H-M   'P 1'
#
loop_
_entity.id
_entity.type
_entity.pdbx_description
1 polymer ?
#
loop_
_entity_poly.entity_id
_entity_poly.type
_entity_poly.pdbx_seq_one_letter_code
_entity_poly.pdbx_strand_id
1 'polypeptide(L)'
;MSVKNMMQNLPAGRTLALVGVLVLVVVAGWFTFEWTVNRIYVEPGESARLRFKGPPLPFLPGSRPAAPAGQFAEANPDNPTGWPQQLGVLEHMLGPGRHFYCPLWWEIIRVPDIVVQPGEVGIASSKMGKDLPAGEFLVDGELGSTEFKGILRK
;
A
#
# COMPACT_ATOMS: atom_id res chain seq x y z
N MET A 1 -27.86 37.01 -22.07
CA MET A 1 -28.41 37.00 -20.70
C MET A 1 -27.40 36.25 -19.83
N SER A 2 -26.67 36.98 -18.99
CA SER A 2 -25.42 36.51 -18.36
C SER A 2 -25.69 35.56 -17.19
N VAL A 3 -24.93 34.46 -17.08
CA VAL A 3 -24.99 33.48 -15.97
C VAL A 3 -24.87 34.17 -14.61
N LYS A 4 -24.16 35.30 -14.55
CA LYS A 4 -24.06 36.16 -13.35
C LYS A 4 -25.41 36.70 -12.86
N ASN A 5 -26.33 37.02 -13.76
CA ASN A 5 -27.66 37.57 -13.42
C ASN A 5 -28.65 36.48 -13.00
N MET A 6 -28.41 35.22 -13.38
CA MET A 6 -29.21 34.07 -12.94
C MET A 6 -28.82 33.63 -11.52
N MET A 7 -27.52 33.74 -11.16
CA MET A 7 -27.04 33.41 -9.82
C MET A 7 -27.46 34.44 -8.74
N GLN A 8 -27.77 35.68 -9.11
CA GLN A 8 -28.18 36.73 -8.17
C GLN A 8 -29.67 36.70 -7.77
N ASN A 9 -30.52 35.96 -8.48
CA ASN A 9 -31.98 35.93 -8.26
C ASN A 9 -32.52 34.63 -7.64
N LEU A 10 -31.64 33.73 -7.19
CA LEU A 10 -32.06 32.56 -6.42
C LEU A 10 -32.16 32.97 -4.95
N PRO A 11 -33.29 32.72 -4.26
CA PRO A 11 -33.40 33.03 -2.83
C PRO A 11 -32.29 32.25 -2.11
N ALA A 12 -31.51 32.91 -1.27
CA ALA A 12 -30.30 32.37 -0.65
C ALA A 12 -30.51 30.97 0.00
N GLY A 13 -31.73 30.65 0.45
CA GLY A 13 -32.09 29.32 0.94
C GLY A 13 -32.10 28.19 -0.11
N ARG A 14 -32.47 28.46 -1.38
CA ARG A 14 -32.44 27.46 -2.47
C ARG A 14 -31.02 27.15 -2.93
N THR A 15 -30.14 28.14 -3.01
CA THR A 15 -28.72 27.93 -3.33
C THR A 15 -28.01 27.17 -2.20
N LEU A 16 -28.27 27.50 -0.94
CA LEU A 16 -27.77 26.74 0.21
C LEU A 16 -28.27 25.29 0.20
N ALA A 17 -29.55 25.05 -0.09
CA ALA A 17 -30.11 23.71 -0.18
C ALA A 17 -29.47 22.89 -1.33
N LEU A 18 -29.27 23.50 -2.51
CA LEU A 18 -28.63 22.83 -3.65
C LEU A 18 -27.16 22.49 -3.36
N VAL A 19 -26.41 23.41 -2.71
CA VAL A 19 -25.04 23.14 -2.28
C VAL A 19 -25.02 22.00 -1.25
N GLY A 20 -25.94 22.01 -0.28
CA GLY A 20 -26.07 20.94 0.71
C GLY A 20 -26.33 19.57 0.08
N VAL A 21 -27.25 19.49 -0.88
CA VAL A 21 -27.53 18.25 -1.62
C VAL A 21 -26.30 17.80 -2.41
N LEU A 22 -25.60 18.72 -3.08
CA LEU A 22 -24.39 18.38 -3.83
C LEU A 22 -23.28 17.84 -2.92
N VAL A 23 -23.07 18.45 -1.75
CA VAL A 23 -22.12 17.95 -0.75
C VAL A 23 -22.50 16.54 -0.28
N LEU A 24 -23.78 16.29 0.01
CA LEU A 24 -24.26 14.96 0.40
C LEU A 24 -24.02 13.91 -0.69
N VAL A 25 -24.27 14.24 -1.95
CA VAL A 25 -24.01 13.34 -3.09
C VAL A 25 -22.51 13.03 -3.21
N VAL A 26 -21.64 14.04 -3.06
CA VAL A 26 -20.18 13.84 -3.10
C VAL A 26 -19.71 12.96 -1.95
N VAL A 27 -20.18 13.19 -0.72
CA VAL A 27 -19.82 12.39 0.45
C VAL A 27 -20.32 10.95 0.32
N ALA A 28 -21.56 10.74 -0.13
CA ALA A 28 -22.10 9.41 -0.37
C ALA A 28 -21.33 8.67 -1.49
N GLY A 29 -20.98 9.38 -2.56
CA GLY A 29 -20.16 8.86 -3.65
C GLY A 29 -18.77 8.44 -3.16
N TRP A 30 -18.11 9.30 -2.38
CA TRP A 30 -16.82 9.01 -1.77
C TRP A 30 -16.88 7.79 -0.85
N PHE A 31 -17.87 7.73 0.05
CA PHE A 31 -18.06 6.58 0.95
C PHE A 31 -18.29 5.29 0.17
N THR A 32 -19.12 5.35 -0.87
CA THR A 32 -19.37 4.19 -1.75
C THR A 32 -18.07 3.72 -2.40
N PHE A 33 -17.28 4.64 -2.94
CA PHE A 33 -16.00 4.34 -3.56
C PHE A 33 -15.00 3.69 -2.59
N GLU A 34 -14.82 4.26 -1.39
CA GLU A 34 -13.96 3.70 -0.35
C GLU A 34 -14.33 2.26 0.00
N TRP A 35 -15.64 1.99 0.15
CA TRP A 35 -16.12 0.68 0.56
C TRP A 35 -16.19 -0.36 -0.56
N THR A 36 -16.18 0.07 -1.83
CA THR A 36 -16.32 -0.83 -2.99
C THR A 36 -15.00 -1.07 -3.71
N VAL A 37 -14.19 -0.03 -3.89
CA VAL A 37 -12.96 -0.07 -4.69
C VAL A 37 -11.73 -0.19 -3.80
N ASN A 38 -11.67 0.58 -2.71
CA ASN A 38 -10.49 0.59 -1.84
C ASN A 38 -10.54 -0.51 -0.78
N ARG A 39 -11.71 -1.09 -0.51
CA ARG A 39 -11.86 -2.14 0.49
C ARG A 39 -11.21 -3.44 -0.01
N ILE A 40 -10.25 -3.92 0.77
CA ILE A 40 -9.59 -5.19 0.56
C ILE A 40 -9.73 -6.01 1.84
N TYR A 41 -10.07 -7.28 1.68
CA TYR A 41 -10.21 -8.21 2.80
C TYR A 41 -9.21 -9.34 2.64
N VAL A 42 -8.25 -9.44 3.54
CA VAL A 42 -7.25 -10.51 3.56
C VAL A 42 -7.80 -11.65 4.41
N GLU A 43 -7.82 -12.85 3.84
CA GLU A 43 -8.39 -14.02 4.49
C GLU A 43 -7.46 -14.55 5.59
N PRO A 44 -8.01 -15.24 6.62
CA PRO A 44 -7.18 -15.95 7.59
C PRO A 44 -6.29 -16.99 6.89
N GLY A 45 -4.99 -16.97 7.19
CA GLY A 45 -4.00 -17.84 6.53
C GLY A 45 -3.41 -17.25 5.25
N GLU A 46 -3.73 -16.01 4.91
CA GLU A 46 -3.03 -15.21 3.91
C GLU A 46 -2.49 -13.93 4.53
N SER A 47 -1.39 -13.45 3.96
CA SER A 47 -0.85 -12.12 4.15
C SER A 47 -0.86 -11.36 2.83
N ALA A 48 -1.17 -10.07 2.84
CA ALA A 48 -1.12 -9.25 1.62
C ALA A 48 0.19 -8.45 1.53
N ARG A 49 0.97 -8.74 0.49
CA ARG A 49 2.16 -7.99 0.11
C ARG A 49 1.74 -6.68 -0.55
N LEU A 50 2.27 -5.59 -0.01
CA LEU A 50 2.05 -4.23 -0.52
C LEU A 50 3.21 -3.78 -1.41
N ARG A 51 2.86 -3.19 -2.55
CA ARG A 51 3.79 -2.44 -3.39
C ARG A 51 3.21 -1.08 -3.73
N PHE A 52 3.95 -0.03 -3.42
CA PHE A 52 3.57 1.33 -3.77
C PHE A 52 4.05 1.66 -5.19
N LYS A 53 3.09 1.89 -6.09
CA LYS A 53 3.35 2.21 -7.50
C LYS A 53 3.52 3.71 -7.75
N GLY A 54 3.07 4.55 -6.81
CA GLY A 54 3.01 5.99 -7.01
C GLY A 54 1.69 6.44 -7.66
N PRO A 55 1.57 7.75 -7.95
CA PRO A 55 0.37 8.29 -8.58
C PRO A 55 0.14 7.71 -9.98
N PRO A 56 -1.12 7.39 -10.34
CA PRO A 56 -1.43 6.80 -11.65
C PRO A 56 -1.20 7.78 -12.82
N LEU A 57 -1.17 9.08 -12.54
CA LEU A 57 -1.00 10.14 -13.54
C LEU A 57 0.15 11.07 -13.13
N PRO A 58 1.00 11.51 -14.08
CA PRO A 58 2.24 12.23 -13.79
C PRO A 58 2.04 13.62 -13.20
N PHE A 59 0.84 14.20 -13.32
CA PHE A 59 0.50 15.51 -12.77
C PHE A 59 -0.07 15.47 -11.36
N LEU A 60 -0.35 14.27 -10.82
CA LEU A 60 -0.84 14.13 -9.45
C LEU A 60 0.33 14.21 -8.45
N PRO A 61 0.15 14.90 -7.31
CA PRO A 61 1.17 14.93 -6.28
C PRO A 61 1.39 13.53 -5.69
N GLY A 62 2.62 13.25 -5.25
CA GLY A 62 2.97 11.98 -4.59
C GLY A 62 3.97 11.09 -5.34
N SER A 63 4.60 11.60 -6.40
CA SER A 63 5.77 10.95 -7.01
C SER A 63 6.93 10.89 -6.00
N ARG A 64 7.54 9.72 -5.87
CA ARG A 64 8.59 9.42 -4.89
C ARG A 64 9.81 8.83 -5.61
N PRO A 65 11.01 8.89 -5.01
CA PRO A 65 12.15 8.16 -5.53
C PRO A 65 11.87 6.65 -5.52
N ALA A 66 12.40 5.93 -6.50
CA ALA A 66 12.33 4.47 -6.51
C ALA A 66 13.29 3.89 -5.45
N ALA A 67 12.88 2.81 -4.80
CA ALA A 67 13.73 2.08 -3.88
C ALA A 67 14.98 1.53 -4.61
N PRO A 68 16.15 1.47 -3.95
CA PRO A 68 17.34 0.86 -4.51
C PRO A 68 17.08 -0.59 -4.95
N ALA A 69 17.72 -1.02 -6.03
CA ALA A 69 17.55 -2.37 -6.55
C ALA A 69 17.94 -3.41 -5.48
N GLY A 70 17.05 -4.37 -5.22
CA GLY A 70 17.26 -5.41 -4.21
C GLY A 70 16.95 -4.98 -2.78
N GLN A 71 16.45 -3.77 -2.54
CA GLN A 71 16.02 -3.32 -1.22
C GLN A 71 14.51 -3.08 -1.15
N PHE A 72 13.94 -3.19 0.04
CA PHE A 72 12.55 -2.81 0.28
C PHE A 72 12.40 -1.29 0.19
N ALA A 73 11.20 -0.83 -0.14
CA ALA A 73 10.89 0.58 -0.08
C ALA A 73 10.87 1.05 1.38
N GLU A 74 11.59 2.14 1.65
CA GLU A 74 11.58 2.76 2.97
C GLU A 74 10.16 3.22 3.34
N ALA A 75 9.62 2.58 4.37
CA ALA A 75 8.35 2.96 4.98
C ALA A 75 8.57 4.00 6.08
N ASN A 76 7.50 4.68 6.48
CA ASN A 76 7.56 5.56 7.65
C ASN A 76 7.69 4.69 8.92
N PRO A 77 8.69 4.91 9.80
CA PRO A 77 8.85 4.15 11.04
C PRO A 77 7.61 4.21 11.94
N ASP A 78 6.87 5.31 11.96
CA ASP A 78 5.66 5.46 12.78
C ASP A 78 4.44 4.72 12.19
N ASN A 79 4.46 4.47 10.87
CA ASN A 79 3.39 3.77 10.18
C ASN A 79 3.96 2.93 9.02
N PRO A 80 4.46 1.72 9.32
CA PRO A 80 5.15 0.89 8.34
C PRO A 80 4.27 0.45 7.17
N THR A 81 2.94 0.47 7.35
CA THR A 81 1.96 0.06 6.35
C THR A 81 1.24 1.26 5.70
N GLY A 82 1.64 2.47 6.08
CA GLY A 82 1.07 3.73 5.62
C GLY A 82 1.69 4.21 4.32
N TRP A 83 1.87 5.52 4.19
CA TRP A 83 2.48 6.13 3.00
C TRP A 83 4.01 5.99 3.04
N PRO A 84 4.64 5.23 2.12
CA PRO A 84 6.09 5.02 2.13
C PRO A 84 6.81 6.25 1.59
N GLN A 85 8.11 6.38 1.83
CA GLN A 85 8.92 7.45 1.26
C GLN A 85 9.43 7.12 -0.15
N GLN A 86 9.44 5.84 -0.50
CA GLN A 86 9.95 5.32 -1.78
C GLN A 86 8.88 4.52 -2.56
N LEU A 87 9.08 4.38 -3.88
CA LEU A 87 8.32 3.46 -4.74
C LEU A 87 8.93 2.06 -4.63
N GLY A 88 8.09 1.04 -4.42
CA GLY A 88 8.58 -0.34 -4.32
C GLY A 88 7.74 -1.22 -3.41
N VAL A 89 8.24 -2.42 -3.16
CA VAL A 89 7.63 -3.41 -2.25
C VAL A 89 7.97 -3.03 -0.82
N LEU A 90 6.98 -3.00 0.07
CA LEU A 90 7.17 -2.73 1.49
C LEU A 90 7.64 -4.00 2.20
N GLU A 91 8.42 -3.84 3.27
CA GLU A 91 8.91 -4.93 4.10
C GLU A 91 7.76 -5.61 4.87
N HIS A 92 6.88 -4.80 5.47
CA HIS A 92 5.77 -5.31 6.27
C HIS A 92 4.56 -5.65 5.39
N MET A 93 4.11 -6.90 5.53
CA MET A 93 2.87 -7.37 4.91
C MET A 93 1.66 -7.08 5.81
N LEU A 94 0.49 -6.97 5.19
CA LEU A 94 -0.79 -6.85 5.87
C LEU A 94 -1.26 -8.22 6.32
N GLY A 95 -1.53 -8.37 7.62
CA GLY A 95 -2.15 -9.58 8.17
C GLY A 95 -3.63 -9.71 7.81
N PRO A 96 -4.28 -10.81 8.25
CA PRO A 96 -5.69 -11.08 7.97
C PRO A 96 -6.60 -9.99 8.55
N GLY A 97 -7.63 -9.63 7.79
CA GLY A 97 -8.56 -8.58 8.18
C GLY A 97 -8.95 -7.64 7.04
N ARG A 98 -9.67 -6.57 7.40
CA ARG A 98 -10.16 -5.56 6.46
C ARG A 98 -9.21 -4.38 6.42
N HIS A 99 -8.75 -4.05 5.23
CA HIS A 99 -7.83 -2.97 4.93
C HIS A 99 -8.40 -2.06 3.83
N PHE A 100 -7.93 -0.81 3.79
CA PHE A 100 -8.37 0.18 2.81
C PHE A 100 -7.17 0.72 2.04
N TYR A 101 -7.03 0.29 0.79
CA TYR A 101 -5.97 0.73 -0.10
C TYR A 101 -6.51 0.90 -1.51
N CYS A 102 -6.20 2.04 -2.11
CA CYS A 102 -6.66 2.30 -3.47
C CYS A 102 -5.80 1.54 -4.50
N PRO A 103 -6.39 0.68 -5.35
CA PRO A 103 -5.67 -0.12 -6.35
C PRO A 103 -4.92 0.72 -7.42
N LEU A 104 -5.26 2.00 -7.55
CA LEU A 104 -4.58 2.91 -8.47
C LEU A 104 -3.15 3.22 -8.00
N TRP A 105 -2.96 3.48 -6.70
CA TRP A 105 -1.66 3.80 -6.11
C TRP A 105 -0.92 2.57 -5.59
N TRP A 106 -1.65 1.53 -5.22
CA TRP A 106 -1.14 0.35 -4.55
C TRP A 106 -1.32 -0.90 -5.40
N GLU A 107 -0.30 -1.75 -5.43
CA GLU A 107 -0.37 -3.11 -5.93
C GLU A 107 -0.38 -4.04 -4.72
N ILE A 108 -1.35 -4.96 -4.69
CA ILE A 108 -1.68 -5.75 -3.52
C ILE A 108 -1.80 -7.19 -3.98
N ILE A 109 -0.90 -8.03 -3.47
CA ILE A 109 -0.82 -9.45 -3.83
C ILE A 109 -0.97 -10.26 -2.56
N ARG A 110 -1.98 -11.14 -2.54
CA ARG A 110 -2.20 -12.08 -1.44
C ARG A 110 -1.21 -13.23 -1.57
N VAL A 111 -0.59 -13.59 -0.46
CA VAL A 111 0.39 -14.66 -0.37
C VAL A 111 -0.07 -15.56 0.77
N PRO A 112 -0.16 -16.88 0.57
CA PRO A 112 -0.55 -17.79 1.63
C PRO A 112 0.53 -17.82 2.71
N ASP A 113 0.09 -17.85 3.97
CA ASP A 113 0.96 -18.03 5.13
C ASP A 113 1.44 -19.47 5.17
N ILE A 114 2.73 -19.67 5.43
CA ILE A 114 3.34 -21.00 5.50
C ILE A 114 3.40 -21.41 6.97
N VAL A 115 2.67 -22.46 7.33
CA VAL A 115 2.72 -23.07 8.66
C VAL A 115 3.67 -24.26 8.61
N VAL A 116 4.76 -24.19 9.38
CA VAL A 116 5.70 -25.30 9.53
C VAL A 116 5.19 -26.22 10.64
N GLN A 117 4.84 -27.46 10.30
CA GLN A 117 4.27 -28.42 11.23
C GLN A 117 5.35 -29.09 12.11
N PRO A 118 4.98 -29.72 13.24
CA PRO A 118 5.91 -30.52 14.03
C PRO A 118 6.56 -31.63 13.18
N GLY A 119 7.88 -31.65 13.14
CA GLY A 119 8.67 -32.61 12.34
C GLY A 119 9.05 -32.09 10.94
N GLU A 120 8.57 -30.92 10.53
CA GLU A 120 9.01 -30.24 9.31
C GLU A 120 10.15 -29.24 9.60
N VAL A 121 10.95 -28.94 8.57
CA VAL A 121 12.02 -27.93 8.63
C VAL A 121 11.69 -26.82 7.65
N GLY A 122 11.54 -25.59 8.17
CA GLY A 122 11.38 -24.39 7.35
C GLY A 122 12.74 -23.84 6.92
N ILE A 123 12.92 -23.61 5.61
CA ILE A 123 14.10 -22.93 5.06
C ILE A 123 13.68 -21.55 4.58
N ALA A 124 14.28 -20.51 5.15
CA ALA A 124 14.04 -19.14 4.72
C ALA A 124 15.20 -18.66 3.84
N SER A 125 14.86 -18.11 2.67
CA SER A 125 15.83 -17.46 1.78
C SER A 125 15.42 -16.03 1.52
N SER A 126 16.32 -15.09 1.84
CA SER A 126 16.12 -13.69 1.47
C SER A 126 16.44 -13.49 -0.01
N LYS A 127 15.51 -12.85 -0.73
CA LYS A 127 15.74 -12.37 -2.10
C LYS A 127 16.17 -10.89 -2.15
N MET A 128 16.22 -10.25 -0.99
CA MET A 128 16.52 -8.83 -0.82
C MET A 128 17.86 -8.68 -0.09
N GLY A 129 18.62 -7.66 -0.45
CA GLY A 129 19.97 -7.39 0.07
C GLY A 129 21.05 -7.39 -1.02
N LYS A 130 22.28 -7.17 -0.57
CA LYS A 130 23.51 -7.21 -1.38
C LYS A 130 23.87 -8.65 -1.75
N ASP A 131 24.68 -8.80 -2.79
CA ASP A 131 25.29 -10.08 -3.14
C ASP A 131 26.29 -10.53 -2.07
N LEU A 132 26.34 -11.85 -1.80
CA LEU A 132 27.34 -12.41 -0.90
C LEU A 132 28.76 -12.24 -1.49
N PRO A 133 29.78 -12.11 -0.63
CA PRO A 133 31.16 -12.20 -1.06
C PRO A 133 31.45 -13.54 -1.75
N ALA A 134 32.36 -13.52 -2.73
CA ALA A 134 32.68 -14.69 -3.53
C ALA A 134 33.18 -15.86 -2.66
N GLY A 135 32.51 -17.01 -2.77
CA GLY A 135 32.85 -18.23 -2.02
C GLY A 135 31.90 -18.55 -0.87
N GLU A 136 31.01 -17.62 -0.49
CA GLU A 136 29.99 -17.85 0.53
C GLU A 136 28.61 -18.12 -0.10
N PHE A 137 27.90 -19.12 0.44
CA PHE A 137 26.57 -19.53 -0.04
C PHE A 137 25.47 -19.34 1.01
N LEU A 138 25.85 -19.23 2.28
CA LEU A 138 24.96 -19.08 3.41
C LEU A 138 25.14 -17.70 4.02
N VAL A 139 24.03 -17.07 4.39
CA VAL A 139 24.03 -15.78 5.06
C VAL A 139 23.86 -16.04 6.56
N ASP A 140 24.84 -15.61 7.35
CA ASP A 140 24.74 -15.70 8.80
C ASP A 140 23.77 -14.64 9.35
N GLY A 141 22.80 -15.07 10.16
CA GLY A 141 21.86 -14.18 10.85
C GLY A 141 20.38 -14.46 10.58
N GLU A 142 19.52 -13.55 11.04
CA GLU A 142 18.06 -13.66 10.92
C GLU A 142 17.49 -12.68 9.88
N LEU A 143 16.27 -12.96 9.40
CA LEU A 143 15.54 -12.02 8.54
C LEU A 143 15.39 -10.65 9.23
N GLY A 144 15.78 -9.59 8.51
CA GLY A 144 15.73 -8.20 8.98
C GLY A 144 17.03 -7.67 9.58
N SER A 145 17.94 -8.54 10.06
CA SER A 145 19.25 -8.11 10.56
C SER A 145 20.37 -8.25 9.52
N THR A 146 20.15 -9.03 8.46
CA THR A 146 21.16 -9.36 7.45
C THR A 146 21.10 -8.40 6.26
N GLU A 147 22.25 -7.90 5.80
CA GLU A 147 22.33 -7.05 4.59
C GLU A 147 22.38 -7.85 3.27
N PHE A 148 22.58 -9.17 3.33
CA PHE A 148 22.85 -10.02 2.17
C PHE A 148 21.65 -10.88 1.78
N LYS A 149 21.48 -11.11 0.48
CA LYS A 149 20.45 -12.00 -0.07
C LYS A 149 20.96 -13.43 -0.17
N GLY A 150 20.25 -14.44 0.32
CA GLY A 150 20.75 -15.83 0.29
C GLY A 150 19.92 -16.80 1.12
N ILE A 151 20.44 -17.99 1.39
CA ILE A 151 19.85 -18.95 2.33
C ILE A 151 20.36 -18.58 3.73
N LEU A 152 19.46 -18.35 4.66
CA LEU A 152 19.82 -17.92 6.01
C LEU A 152 20.26 -19.12 6.86
N ARG A 153 21.30 -18.90 7.64
CA ARG A 153 21.79 -19.84 8.65
C ARG A 153 21.69 -19.20 10.02
N LYS A 154 20.98 -19.91 10.91
CA LYS A 154 20.92 -19.61 12.34
C LYS A 154 21.94 -20.45 13.11
#